data_AF-A0A0M9DMJ4-F1
#
_entry.id   AF-A0A0M9DMJ4-F1
#
_cell.length_a   1.000
_cell.length_b   1.000
_cell.length_c   1.000
_cell.angle_alpha   90.00
_cell.angle_beta   90.00
_cell.angle_gamma   90.00
#
_symmetry.space_group_name_H-M   'P 1'
#
loop_
_entity.id
_entity.type
_entity.pdbx_description
1 polymer ?
#
loop_
_entity_poly.entity_id
_entity_poly.type
_entity_poly.pdbx_seq_one_letter_code
_entity_poly.pdbx_strand_id
1 'polypeptide(L)' 'MKRGIKYMLAIGSLLVLSGIFLIGVQSYYNQKEIKIASKLCLEKGGQPTIIRDYLALNYSFLCQKD' A
#
# COMPACT_ATOMS: atom_id res chain seq x y z
N MET A 1 4.15 -26.10 -28.59
CA MET A 1 4.16 -26.04 -27.11
C MET A 1 3.02 -26.88 -26.56
N LYS A 2 3.30 -27.87 -25.69
CA LYS A 2 2.27 -28.77 -25.13
C LYS A 2 1.19 -27.95 -24.40
N ARG A 3 -0.08 -28.37 -24.50
CA ARG A 3 -1.25 -27.64 -23.96
C ARG A 3 -1.08 -27.31 -22.46
N GLY A 4 -0.52 -28.23 -21.68
CA GLY A 4 -0.22 -28.02 -20.26
C GLY A 4 0.76 -26.87 -19.97
N ILE A 5 1.80 -26.68 -20.80
CA ILE A 5 2.79 -25.60 -20.61
C ILE A 5 2.13 -24.23 -20.83
N LYS A 6 1.21 -24.12 -21.80
CA LYS A 6 0.44 -22.89 -22.03
C LYS A 6 -0.40 -22.50 -20.81
N TYR A 7 -1.08 -23.46 -20.19
CA TYR A 7 -1.91 -23.19 -19.01
C TYR A 7 -1.07 -22.80 -17.79
N MET A 8 0.07 -23.48 -17.56
CA MET A 8 0.98 -23.13 -16.47
C MET A 8 1.52 -21.70 -16.62
N LEU A 9 1.92 -21.31 -17.84
CA LEU A 9 2.34 -19.93 -18.13
C LEU A 9 1.20 -18.92 -17.89
N ALA A 10 -0.01 -19.22 -18.34
CA ALA A 10 -1.16 -18.33 -18.17
C ALA A 10 -1.50 -18.12 -16.68
N ILE A 11 -1.55 -19.21 -15.90
CA ILE A 11 -1.83 -19.14 -14.46
C ILE A 11 -0.70 -18.41 -13.73
N GLY A 12 0.56 -18.72 -14.05
CA GLY A 12 1.72 -18.04 -13.47
C GLY A 12 1.68 -16.53 -13.72
N SER A 13 1.43 -16.12 -14.97
CA SER A 13 1.28 -14.71 -15.32
C SER A 13 0.12 -14.04 -14.58
N LEU A 14 -1.02 -14.72 -14.47
CA LEU A 14 -2.19 -14.18 -13.76
C LEU A 14 -1.87 -13.96 -12.27
N LEU A 15 -1.20 -14.92 -11.62
CA LEU A 15 -0.81 -14.80 -10.22
C LEU A 15 0.14 -13.62 -9.98
N VAL A 16 1.12 -13.42 -10.86
CA VAL A 16 2.05 -12.28 -10.78
C VAL A 16 1.28 -10.96 -10.94
N LEU A 17 0.40 -10.85 -11.93
CA LEU A 17 -0.41 -9.65 -12.14
C LEU A 17 -1.33 -9.36 -10.96
N SER A 18 -1.97 -10.39 -10.40
CA SER A 18 -2.79 -10.26 -9.18
C SER A 18 -1.96 -9.80 -7.99
N GLY A 19 -0.75 -10.34 -7.80
CA GLY A 19 0.15 -9.92 -6.73
C GLY A 19 0.52 -8.44 -6.84
N ILE A 20 0.93 -7.99 -8.04
CA ILE A 20 1.23 -6.57 -8.30
C ILE A 20 0.01 -5.68 -8.03
N PHE A 21 -1.16 -6.11 -8.47
CA PHE A 21 -2.41 -5.38 -8.25
C PHE A 21 -2.72 -5.22 -6.76
N LEU A 22 -2.65 -6.29 -5.98
CA LEU A 22 -2.92 -6.25 -4.54
C LEU A 22 -1.94 -5.35 -3.78
N ILE A 23 -0.65 -5.43 -4.10
CA ILE A 23 0.39 -4.55 -3.55
C ILE A 23 0.07 -3.08 -3.88
N GLY A 24 -0.30 -2.79 -5.13
CA GLY A 24 -0.67 -1.45 -5.56
C GLY A 24 -1.92 -0.92 -4.84
N VAL A 25 -2.94 -1.76 -4.68
CA VAL A 25 -4.17 -1.42 -3.93
C VAL A 25 -3.84 -1.10 -2.47
N GLN A 26 -3.09 -1.96 -1.79
CA GLN A 26 -2.69 -1.74 -0.39
C GLN A 26 -1.89 -0.43 -0.24
N SER A 27 -0.91 -0.22 -1.11
CA SER A 27 -0.11 1.02 -1.16
C SER A 27 -0.99 2.26 -1.34
N TYR A 28 -1.95 2.22 -2.27
CA TYR A 28 -2.84 3.34 -2.54
C TYR A 28 -3.69 3.73 -1.33
N TYR A 29 -4.30 2.74 -0.67
CA TYR A 29 -5.15 2.99 0.49
C TYR A 29 -4.34 3.48 1.69
N ASN A 30 -3.20 2.85 1.99
CA ASN A 30 -2.32 3.29 3.07
C ASN A 30 -1.86 4.74 2.88
N GLN A 31 -1.46 5.13 1.65
CA GLN A 31 -1.08 6.51 1.37
C GLN A 31 -2.25 7.49 1.57
N LYS A 32 -3.47 7.10 1.21
CA LYS A 32 -4.66 7.92 1.40
C LYS A 32 -5.00 8.07 2.88
N GLU A 33 -4.90 7.00 3.66
CA GLU A 33 -5.10 7.02 5.11
C GLU A 33 -4.06 7.90 5.81
N ILE A 34 -2.77 7.72 5.50
CA ILE A 34 -1.69 8.58 6.01
C ILE A 34 -2.00 10.06 5.74
N LYS A 35 -2.42 10.39 4.52
CA LYS A 35 -2.75 11.77 4.13
C LYS A 35 -3.90 12.33 4.95
N ILE A 36 -4.96 11.55 5.16
CA ILE A 36 -6.13 11.96 5.95
C ILE A 36 -5.75 12.12 7.43
N ALA A 37 -5.09 11.13 8.03
CA ALA A 37 -4.66 11.17 9.42
C ALA A 37 -3.73 12.37 9.70
N SER A 38 -2.79 12.63 8.79
CA SER A 38 -1.87 13.77 8.89
C SER A 38 -2.60 15.11 8.80
N LYS A 39 -3.55 15.23 7.87
CA LYS A 39 -4.38 16.43 7.75
C LYS A 39 -5.17 16.70 9.03
N LEU A 40 -5.83 15.66 9.57
CA LEU A 40 -6.61 15.78 10.80
C LEU A 40 -5.75 16.14 12.01
N CYS A 41 -4.55 15.57 12.12
CA CYS A 41 -3.61 15.92 13.19
C CYS A 41 -3.21 17.40 13.14
N LEU A 42 -2.84 17.90 11.95
CA LEU A 42 -2.51 19.31 11.73
C LEU A 42 -3.70 20.23 12.05
N GLU A 43 -4.91 19.88 11.62
CA GLU A 43 -6.13 20.66 11.91
C GLU A 43 -6.46 20.72 13.41
N LYS A 44 -6.00 19.74 14.20
CA LYS A 44 -6.15 19.72 15.66
C LYS A 44 -4.98 20.36 16.41
N GLY A 45 -4.05 20.99 15.68
CA GLY A 45 -2.87 21.66 16.22
C GLY A 45 -1.78 20.70 16.69
N GLY A 46 -1.78 19.44 16.23
CA GLY A 46 -0.70 18.50 16.44
C GLY A 46 0.28 18.45 15.27
N GLN A 47 1.42 17.80 15.47
CA GLN A 47 2.42 17.50 14.45
C GLN A 47 2.42 16.01 14.09
N PRO A 48 2.12 15.66 12.82
CA PRO A 48 2.16 14.27 12.38
C PRO A 48 3.59 13.80 12.12
N THR A 49 3.95 12.64 12.69
CA THR A 49 5.17 11.89 12.37
C THR A 49 4.76 10.59 11.68
N ILE A 50 5.36 10.33 10.51
CA ILE A 50 5.02 9.16 9.67
C ILE A 50 6.29 8.36 9.45
N ILE A 51 6.27 7.09 9.85
CA ILE A 51 7.32 6.11 9.54
C ILE A 51 6.68 5.10 8.60
N ARG A 52 7.28 4.88 7.42
CA ARG A 52 6.72 3.97 6.41
C ARG A 52 7.81 3.30 5.61
N ASP A 53 7.49 2.13 5.08
CA ASP A 53 8.36 1.38 4.18
C ASP A 53 8.20 1.81 2.71
N TYR A 54 8.91 1.11 1.82
CA TYR A 54 8.78 1.29 0.38
C TYR A 54 7.35 0.99 -0.08
N LEU A 55 6.78 1.87 -0.92
CA LEU A 55 5.37 1.87 -1.32
C LEU A 55 4.37 2.05 -0.16
N ALA A 56 4.81 2.33 1.07
CA ALA A 56 3.90 2.47 2.21
C ALA A 56 2.98 1.25 2.40
N LEU A 57 3.50 0.04 2.19
CA LEU A 57 2.77 -1.21 2.46
C LEU A 57 2.56 -1.40 3.96
N ASN A 58 3.49 -0.88 4.75
CA ASN A 58 3.40 -0.76 6.20
C ASN A 58 3.74 0.66 6.61
N TYR A 59 3.05 1.17 7.63
CA TYR A 59 3.33 2.47 8.20
C TYR A 59 2.96 2.53 9.67
N SER A 60 3.53 3.51 10.36
CA SER A 60 3.14 3.93 11.69
C SER A 60 2.92 5.44 11.68
N PHE A 61 1.89 5.85 12.39
CA PHE A 61 1.46 7.24 12.47
C PHE A 61 1.46 7.67 13.94
N LEU A 62 2.03 8.84 14.21
CA LEU A 62 1.98 9.48 15.53
C LEU A 62 1.54 10.94 15.34
N CYS A 63 0.63 11.40 16.19
CA CYS A 63 0.26 12.81 16.28
C CYS A 63 0.69 13.35 17.63
N GLN A 64 1.73 14.17 17.65
CA GLN A 64 2.20 14.82 18.88
C GLN A 64 1.53 16.18 19.04
N LYS A 65 1.12 16.50 20.26
CA LYS A 65 0.60 17.81 20.63
C LYS A 65 1.36 18.24 21.87
N ASP A 66 1.92 19.45 21.85
CA ASP A 66 2.60 20.05 23.00
C ASP A 66 1.64 20.22 24.19
#